data_AF-A0A4P9WGS6-F1
#
_entry.id   AF-A0A4P9WGS6-F1
#
_cell.length_a   1.000
_cell.length_b   1.000
_cell.length_c   1.000
_cell.angle_alpha   90.00
_cell.angle_beta   90.00
_cell.angle_gamma   90.00
#
_symmetry.space_group_name_H-M   'P 1'
#
loop_
_entity.id
_entity.type
_entity.pdbx_description
1 polymer ?
#
loop_
_entity_poly.entity_id
_entity_poly.type
_entity_poly.pdbx_seq_one_letter_code
_entity_poly.pdbx_strand_id
1 'polypeptide(L)'
;MPANNTAPAPQASSSAPLSLDPDNFADYQNTLFEALMDTTRATQFLNPAELDFYKASSPGFDSRLQNAGDRILVLCNKLIAHAADSSASGRRALAKRDAAGFGNDEDLVERFDEVVDVVDNLLEMADVNLDEVTGRLLKTAPKLPPTQSAMVLQVASRSGGPRSSVNVIHSANIQRPQLHFEDRIDNSNRPFVRRITHKPNAKRPLDYGLPGSDDISPEMRSHLETLRISDVASSQYSLPHPYEYEIQNIDYPKHMFAIRPEQLYDTMDKTPFTWVDTEEKLNELAKILDGVNEIAIDLEVGNSG
;
A
#
# COMPACT_ATOMS: atom_id res chain seq x y z
N MET A 1 -47.81 8.52 -53.40
CA MET A 1 -46.50 9.00 -52.93
C MET A 1 -46.68 9.65 -51.55
N PRO A 2 -46.69 8.88 -50.45
CA PRO A 2 -46.62 9.46 -49.11
C PRO A 2 -45.17 9.49 -48.61
N ALA A 3 -44.77 10.65 -48.09
CA ALA A 3 -43.44 10.91 -47.55
C ALA A 3 -43.23 10.13 -46.24
N ASN A 4 -42.15 9.35 -46.21
CA ASN A 4 -41.70 8.57 -45.06
C ASN A 4 -40.93 9.50 -44.11
N ASN A 5 -41.58 9.95 -43.03
CA ASN A 5 -40.94 10.80 -42.03
C ASN A 5 -40.48 9.92 -40.85
N THR A 6 -39.31 9.30 -41.01
CA THR A 6 -38.67 8.51 -39.96
C THR A 6 -37.83 9.46 -39.11
N ALA A 7 -38.24 9.66 -37.85
CA ALA A 7 -37.43 10.36 -36.86
C ALA A 7 -36.08 9.63 -36.66
N PRO A 8 -34.95 10.33 -36.51
CA PRO A 8 -33.67 9.67 -36.26
C PRO A 8 -33.65 9.12 -34.83
N ALA A 9 -33.26 7.85 -34.70
CA ALA A 9 -32.99 7.23 -33.41
C ALA A 9 -31.84 7.97 -32.69
N PRO A 10 -31.89 8.12 -31.35
CA PRO A 10 -30.77 8.70 -30.61
C PRO A 10 -29.56 7.77 -30.77
N GLN A 11 -28.49 8.32 -31.34
CA GLN A 11 -27.21 7.62 -31.40
C GLN A 11 -26.71 7.42 -29.97
N ALA A 12 -26.71 6.18 -29.51
CA ALA A 12 -25.96 5.78 -28.34
C ALA A 12 -24.46 5.90 -28.68
N SER A 13 -23.84 6.99 -28.23
CA SER A 13 -22.39 7.16 -28.22
C SER A 13 -21.79 6.09 -27.32
N SER A 14 -21.39 4.96 -27.92
CA SER A 14 -20.65 3.91 -27.24
C SER A 14 -19.18 4.31 -27.13
N SER A 15 -18.83 5.14 -26.15
CA SER A 15 -17.45 5.19 -25.67
C SER A 15 -17.22 3.95 -24.80
N ALA A 16 -16.29 3.09 -25.22
CA ALA A 16 -15.85 1.98 -24.36
C ALA A 16 -15.28 2.55 -23.05
N PRO A 17 -15.49 1.88 -21.90
CA PRO A 17 -14.92 2.37 -20.64
C PRO A 17 -13.40 2.41 -20.75
N LEU A 18 -12.78 3.57 -20.52
CA LEU A 18 -11.33 3.68 -20.43
C LEU A 18 -10.83 2.76 -19.30
N SER A 19 -9.76 2.00 -19.55
CA SER A 19 -9.06 1.25 -18.51
C SER A 19 -8.24 2.19 -17.66
N LEU A 20 -8.32 2.07 -16.33
CA LEU A 20 -7.56 2.89 -15.39
C LEU A 20 -6.04 2.63 -15.53
N ASP A 21 -5.28 3.66 -15.87
CA ASP A 21 -3.82 3.67 -15.98
C ASP A 21 -3.28 4.90 -15.19
N PRO A 22 -2.17 4.81 -14.46
CA PRO A 22 -1.54 5.96 -13.79
C PRO A 22 -1.44 7.23 -14.64
N ASP A 23 -1.19 7.09 -15.95
CA ASP A 23 -0.99 8.22 -16.85
C ASP A 23 -2.30 8.79 -17.42
N ASN A 24 -3.44 8.09 -17.29
CA ASN A 24 -4.73 8.48 -17.87
C ASN A 24 -5.82 8.81 -16.83
N PHE A 25 -5.45 8.89 -15.56
CA PHE A 25 -6.38 9.07 -14.46
C PHE A 25 -7.32 10.28 -14.64
N ALA A 26 -6.79 11.41 -15.12
CA ALA A 26 -7.57 12.62 -15.34
C ALA A 26 -8.68 12.42 -16.38
N ASP A 27 -8.37 11.77 -17.50
CA ASP A 27 -9.33 11.50 -18.57
C ASP A 27 -10.38 10.47 -18.14
N TYR A 28 -9.94 9.43 -17.41
CA TYR A 28 -10.84 8.46 -16.80
C TYR A 28 -11.80 9.13 -15.81
N GLN A 29 -11.29 9.98 -14.92
CA GLN A 29 -12.08 10.72 -13.93
C GLN A 29 -13.12 11.62 -14.60
N ASN A 30 -12.72 12.39 -15.62
CA ASN A 30 -13.61 13.28 -16.35
C ASN A 30 -14.75 12.50 -17.02
N THR A 31 -14.41 11.41 -17.71
CA THR A 31 -15.40 10.54 -18.39
C THR A 31 -16.40 9.94 -17.40
N LEU A 32 -15.91 9.46 -16.24
CA LEU A 32 -16.76 8.92 -15.18
C LEU A 32 -17.71 10.00 -14.61
N PHE A 33 -17.19 11.21 -14.39
CA PHE A 33 -17.96 12.32 -13.84
C PHE A 33 -19.04 12.80 -14.83
N GLU A 34 -18.72 12.87 -16.12
CA GLU A 34 -19.71 13.17 -17.17
C GLU A 34 -20.85 12.15 -17.19
N ALA A 35 -20.53 10.85 -17.17
CA ALA A 35 -21.54 9.79 -17.14
C ALA A 35 -22.44 9.87 -15.89
N LEU A 36 -21.86 10.21 -14.73
CA LEU A 36 -22.61 10.43 -13.49
C LEU A 36 -23.52 11.65 -13.59
N MET A 37 -23.02 12.77 -14.13
CA MET A 37 -23.81 13.99 -14.32
C MET A 37 -24.96 13.78 -15.29
N ASP A 38 -24.74 13.04 -16.38
CA ASP A 38 -25.79 12.73 -17.35
C ASP A 38 -26.87 11.83 -16.75
N THR A 39 -26.47 10.85 -15.95
CA THR A 39 -27.41 10.01 -15.19
C THR A 39 -28.22 10.86 -14.20
N THR A 40 -27.58 11.78 -13.48
CA THR A 40 -28.24 12.70 -12.54
C THR A 40 -29.16 13.70 -13.25
N ARG A 41 -28.82 14.14 -14.46
CA ARG A 41 -29.69 15.00 -15.27
C ARG A 41 -30.91 14.22 -15.76
N ALA A 42 -30.73 12.95 -16.12
CA ALA A 42 -31.81 12.08 -16.57
C ALA A 42 -32.88 11.85 -15.49
N THR A 43 -32.49 11.77 -14.20
CA THR A 43 -33.45 11.60 -13.10
C THR A 43 -34.33 12.84 -12.88
N GLN A 44 -33.88 14.04 -13.26
CA GLN A 44 -34.71 15.26 -13.15
C GLN A 44 -35.96 15.23 -14.03
N PHE A 45 -35.96 14.42 -15.10
CA PHE A 45 -37.13 14.23 -15.96
C PHE A 45 -38.16 13.24 -15.39
N LEU A 46 -37.84 12.54 -14.29
CA LEU A 46 -38.77 11.66 -13.59
C LEU A 46 -39.61 12.46 -12.61
N ASN A 47 -40.75 12.98 -13.07
CA ASN A 47 -41.73 13.65 -12.22
C ASN A 47 -42.62 12.61 -11.50
N PRO A 48 -42.64 12.56 -10.16
CA PRO A 48 -43.48 11.62 -9.41
C PRO A 48 -44.97 11.72 -9.75
N ALA A 49 -45.47 12.92 -10.08
CA ALA A 49 -46.88 13.15 -10.40
C ALA A 49 -47.31 12.54 -11.74
N GLU A 50 -46.38 12.32 -12.67
CA GLU A 50 -46.65 11.82 -14.02
C GLU A 50 -46.24 10.34 -14.17
N LEU A 51 -45.56 9.79 -13.16
CA LEU A 51 -44.99 8.44 -13.20
C LEU A 51 -46.07 7.36 -13.39
N ASP A 52 -47.20 7.48 -12.68
CA ASP A 52 -48.32 6.54 -12.78
C ASP A 52 -48.97 6.57 -14.16
N PHE A 53 -49.04 7.75 -14.78
CA PHE A 53 -49.51 7.90 -16.15
C PHE A 53 -48.57 7.20 -17.14
N TYR A 54 -47.25 7.37 -16.99
CA TYR A 54 -46.27 6.71 -17.86
C TYR A 54 -46.25 5.18 -17.67
N LYS A 55 -46.41 4.69 -16.43
CA LYS A 55 -46.57 3.27 -16.13
C LYS A 55 -47.82 2.67 -16.79
N ALA A 56 -48.94 3.39 -16.77
CA ALA A 56 -50.18 2.94 -17.39
C ALA A 56 -50.19 3.05 -18.93
N SER A 57 -49.52 4.07 -19.48
CA SER A 57 -49.56 4.40 -20.91
C SER A 57 -48.56 3.59 -21.75
N SER A 58 -47.44 3.16 -21.18
CA SER A 58 -46.40 2.42 -21.90
C SER A 58 -46.17 1.02 -21.30
N PRO A 59 -46.59 -0.04 -22.00
CA PRO A 59 -46.24 -1.41 -21.62
C PRO A 59 -44.71 -1.58 -21.50
N GLY A 60 -44.26 -2.02 -20.32
CA GLY A 60 -42.85 -2.25 -20.03
C GLY A 60 -42.03 -1.03 -19.61
N PHE A 61 -42.62 0.17 -19.52
CA PHE A 61 -41.95 1.32 -18.89
C PHE A 61 -41.60 1.03 -17.43
N ASP A 62 -42.56 0.51 -16.67
CA ASP A 62 -42.38 0.15 -15.26
C ASP A 62 -41.23 -0.86 -15.07
N SER A 63 -41.20 -1.94 -15.86
CA SER A 63 -40.13 -2.94 -15.78
C SER A 63 -38.74 -2.38 -16.13
N ARG A 64 -38.66 -1.44 -17.09
CA ARG A 64 -37.38 -0.77 -17.43
C ARG A 64 -36.94 0.19 -16.33
N LEU A 65 -37.88 0.90 -15.70
CA LEU A 65 -37.60 1.80 -14.58
C LEU A 65 -37.10 1.02 -13.37
N GLN A 66 -37.77 -0.10 -13.01
CA GLN A 66 -37.32 -0.99 -11.94
C GLN A 66 -35.93 -1.57 -12.22
N ASN A 67 -35.68 -2.07 -13.43
CA ASN A 67 -34.35 -2.58 -13.79
C ASN A 67 -33.25 -1.52 -13.68
N ALA A 68 -33.53 -0.26 -14.05
CA ALA A 68 -32.59 0.84 -13.88
C ALA A 68 -32.34 1.13 -12.39
N GLY A 69 -33.39 1.12 -11.56
CA GLY A 69 -33.30 1.24 -10.10
C GLY A 69 -32.44 0.15 -9.48
N ASP A 70 -32.71 -1.12 -9.79
CA ASP A 70 -31.96 -2.27 -9.30
C ASP A 70 -30.46 -2.17 -9.65
N ARG A 71 -30.14 -1.75 -10.87
CA ARG A 71 -28.75 -1.59 -11.31
C ARG A 71 -28.03 -0.49 -10.53
N ILE A 72 -28.70 0.62 -10.24
CA ILE A 72 -28.15 1.69 -9.41
C ILE A 72 -27.95 1.19 -7.98
N LEU A 73 -28.93 0.48 -7.42
CA LEU A 73 -28.85 -0.09 -6.07
C LEU A 73 -27.67 -1.06 -5.92
N VAL A 74 -27.47 -1.94 -6.92
CA VAL A 74 -26.31 -2.84 -6.97
C VAL A 74 -24.99 -2.07 -7.02
N LEU A 75 -24.92 -0.96 -7.76
CA LEU A 75 -23.72 -0.10 -7.77
C LEU A 75 -23.50 0.57 -6.41
N CYS A 76 -24.54 1.13 -5.79
CA CYS A 76 -24.45 1.72 -4.45
C CYS A 76 -23.95 0.71 -3.41
N ASN A 77 -24.51 -0.51 -3.39
CA ASN A 77 -24.05 -1.59 -2.51
C ASN A 77 -22.56 -1.90 -2.69
N LYS A 78 -22.08 -1.95 -3.95
CA LYS A 78 -20.65 -2.16 -4.24
C LYS A 78 -19.77 -1.01 -3.75
N LEU A 79 -20.20 0.23 -3.95
CA LEU A 79 -19.44 1.41 -3.51
C LEU A 79 -19.35 1.48 -1.99
N ILE A 80 -20.45 1.19 -1.29
CA ILE A 80 -20.51 1.18 0.17
C ILE A 80 -19.62 0.06 0.73
N ALA A 81 -19.68 -1.14 0.16
CA ALA A 81 -18.81 -2.25 0.56
C ALA A 81 -17.32 -1.91 0.37
N HIS A 82 -16.96 -1.29 -0.76
CA HIS A 82 -15.58 -0.88 -1.04
C HIS A 82 -15.09 0.22 -0.09
N ALA A 83 -15.93 1.23 0.17
CA ALA A 83 -15.63 2.29 1.12
C ALA A 83 -15.45 1.75 2.55
N ALA A 84 -16.29 0.80 2.96
CA ALA A 84 -16.21 0.17 4.28
C ALA A 84 -14.95 -0.69 4.45
N ASP A 85 -14.49 -1.40 3.41
CA ASP A 85 -13.29 -2.24 3.49
C ASP A 85 -11.99 -1.40 3.63
N SER A 86 -12.05 -0.15 3.20
CA SER A 86 -10.91 0.77 3.22
C SER A 86 -10.52 1.20 4.64
N SER A 87 -11.35 0.96 5.67
CA SER A 87 -11.00 1.25 7.06
C SER A 87 -11.40 0.14 8.03
N ALA A 88 -10.60 -0.07 9.08
CA ALA A 88 -10.93 -1.05 10.12
C ALA A 88 -12.21 -0.69 10.91
N SER A 89 -12.56 0.60 10.94
CA SER A 89 -13.82 1.09 11.51
C SER A 89 -15.01 0.78 10.60
N GLY A 90 -14.86 1.03 9.29
CA GLY A 90 -15.86 0.73 8.26
C GLY A 90 -16.18 -0.76 8.17
N ARG A 91 -15.17 -1.63 8.25
CA ARG A 91 -15.37 -3.09 8.33
C ARG A 91 -16.17 -3.53 9.55
N ARG A 92 -16.04 -2.86 10.70
CA ARG A 92 -16.81 -3.17 11.91
C ARG A 92 -18.24 -2.65 11.85
N ALA A 93 -18.47 -1.52 11.17
CA ALA A 93 -19.80 -1.01 10.88
C ALA A 93 -20.57 -1.99 9.98
N LEU A 94 -19.92 -2.47 8.91
CA LEU A 94 -20.51 -3.42 7.96
C LEU A 94 -20.66 -4.84 8.53
N ALA A 95 -19.74 -5.31 9.39
CA ALA A 95 -19.80 -6.66 9.95
C ALA A 95 -20.85 -6.84 11.07
N LYS A 96 -21.39 -5.76 11.63
CA LYS A 96 -22.42 -5.79 12.69
C LYS A 96 -23.85 -5.88 12.15
N ARG A 97 -24.07 -5.66 10.86
CA ARG A 97 -25.40 -5.52 10.24
C ARG A 97 -25.40 -6.32 8.94
N ASP A 98 -26.54 -6.91 8.57
CA ASP A 98 -26.63 -7.98 7.58
C ASP A 98 -25.76 -7.74 6.34
N ALA A 99 -24.81 -8.65 6.09
CA ALA A 99 -23.81 -8.57 5.02
C ALA A 99 -24.37 -8.58 3.59
N ALA A 100 -25.70 -8.53 3.43
CA ALA A 100 -26.42 -8.66 2.18
C ALA A 100 -26.61 -7.32 1.42
N GLY A 101 -26.21 -6.19 1.98
CA GLY A 101 -26.49 -4.87 1.41
C GLY A 101 -27.99 -4.53 1.45
N PHE A 102 -28.41 -3.52 0.69
CA PHE A 102 -29.83 -3.16 0.53
C PHE A 102 -30.49 -4.05 -0.53
N GLY A 103 -31.61 -4.69 -0.20
CA GLY A 103 -32.32 -5.61 -1.10
C GLY A 103 -33.25 -4.91 -2.09
N ASN A 104 -33.88 -3.82 -1.66
CA ASN A 104 -34.74 -2.95 -2.48
C ASN A 104 -34.61 -1.48 -2.04
N ASP A 105 -35.42 -0.61 -2.63
CA ASP A 105 -35.49 0.81 -2.32
C ASP A 105 -36.06 1.10 -0.93
N GLU A 106 -37.04 0.33 -0.47
CA GLU A 106 -37.61 0.45 0.89
C GLU A 106 -36.55 0.19 1.96
N ASP A 107 -35.78 -0.90 1.83
CA ASP A 107 -34.67 -1.26 2.71
C ASP A 107 -33.62 -0.15 2.79
N LEU A 108 -33.33 0.51 1.66
CA LEU A 108 -32.37 1.61 1.57
C LEU A 108 -32.87 2.84 2.33
N VAL A 109 -34.16 3.17 2.21
CA VAL A 109 -34.76 4.32 2.89
C VAL A 109 -34.79 4.09 4.40
N GLU A 110 -35.16 2.88 4.85
CA GLU A 110 -35.22 2.54 6.27
C GLU A 110 -33.84 2.53 6.94
N ARG A 111 -32.80 2.14 6.20
CA ARG A 111 -31.43 1.98 6.71
C ARG A 111 -30.46 3.01 6.15
N PHE A 112 -30.96 4.18 5.73
CA PHE A 112 -30.13 5.21 5.10
C PHE A 112 -29.02 5.75 6.02
N ASP A 113 -29.21 5.68 7.34
CA ASP A 113 -28.19 6.00 8.34
C ASP A 113 -26.89 5.19 8.15
N GLU A 114 -26.97 3.96 7.61
CA GLU A 114 -25.78 3.15 7.31
C GLU A 114 -24.92 3.77 6.19
N VAL A 115 -25.57 4.43 5.22
CA VAL A 115 -24.86 5.16 4.16
C VAL A 115 -24.17 6.38 4.75
N VAL A 116 -24.85 7.09 5.66
CA VAL A 116 -24.32 8.27 6.35
C VAL A 116 -23.07 7.89 7.15
N ASP A 117 -23.11 6.82 7.94
CA ASP A 117 -21.96 6.33 8.73
C ASP A 117 -20.71 6.09 7.85
N VAL A 118 -20.90 5.49 6.67
CA VAL A 118 -19.79 5.22 5.73
C VAL A 118 -19.25 6.50 5.12
N VAL A 119 -20.13 7.43 4.73
CA VAL A 119 -19.73 8.73 4.18
C VAL A 119 -18.99 9.57 5.24
N ASP A 120 -19.46 9.60 6.47
CA ASP A 120 -18.80 10.33 7.56
C ASP A 120 -17.39 9.80 7.82
N ASN A 121 -17.20 8.49 7.84
CA ASN A 121 -15.87 7.87 7.95
C ASN A 121 -14.96 8.22 6.74
N LEU A 122 -15.50 8.31 5.52
CA LEU A 122 -14.71 8.76 4.36
C LEU A 122 -14.29 10.24 4.48
N LEU A 123 -15.18 11.09 4.99
CA LEU A 123 -14.88 12.51 5.22
C LEU A 123 -13.83 12.68 6.34
N GLU A 124 -13.92 11.90 7.43
CA GLU A 124 -12.90 11.89 8.49
C GLU A 124 -11.53 11.47 7.93
N MET A 125 -11.49 10.43 7.08
CA MET A 125 -10.24 10.03 6.40
C MET A 125 -9.71 11.13 5.48
N ALA A 126 -10.58 11.83 4.76
CA ALA A 126 -10.18 12.95 3.90
C ALA A 126 -9.57 14.09 4.73
N ASP A 127 -10.16 14.43 5.88
CA ASP A 127 -9.65 15.44 6.80
C ASP A 127 -8.29 15.03 7.38
N VAL A 128 -8.13 13.77 7.81
CA VAL A 128 -6.84 13.24 8.29
C VAL A 128 -5.75 13.34 7.22
N ASN A 129 -6.06 12.92 5.99
CA ASN A 129 -5.12 13.00 4.87
C ASN A 129 -4.77 14.45 4.53
N LEU A 130 -5.76 15.36 4.59
CA LEU A 130 -5.53 16.77 4.34
C LEU A 130 -4.67 17.41 5.44
N ASP A 131 -4.86 17.03 6.70
CA ASP A 131 -4.05 17.48 7.83
C ASP A 131 -2.61 16.95 7.77
N GLU A 132 -2.40 15.74 7.26
CA GLU A 132 -1.08 15.17 6.99
C GLU A 132 -0.36 15.95 5.89
N VAL A 133 -1.02 16.16 4.74
CA VAL A 133 -0.45 16.88 3.57
C VAL A 133 -0.20 18.36 3.86
N THR A 134 -1.09 19.00 4.62
CA THR A 134 -0.95 20.42 4.99
C THR A 134 -0.04 20.65 6.20
N GLY A 135 0.43 19.57 6.84
CA GLY A 135 1.28 19.63 8.04
C GLY A 135 0.58 20.21 9.26
N ARG A 136 -0.76 20.26 9.28
CA ARG A 136 -1.56 20.75 10.42
C ARG A 136 -1.58 19.77 11.58
N LEU A 137 -1.36 18.48 11.31
CA LEU A 137 -1.11 17.46 12.33
C LEU A 137 0.08 17.81 13.26
N LEU A 138 1.03 18.63 12.79
CA LEU A 138 2.14 19.14 13.61
C LEU A 138 1.81 20.42 14.40
N LYS A 139 0.74 21.15 14.05
CA LYS A 139 0.42 22.47 14.62
C LYS A 139 -0.79 22.49 15.57
N THR A 140 -1.73 21.57 15.42
CA THR A 140 -3.02 21.60 16.17
C THR A 140 -3.31 20.36 16.98
N ALA A 141 -2.38 19.42 17.15
CA ALA A 141 -2.58 18.34 18.13
C ALA A 141 -2.73 18.95 19.54
N PRO A 142 -3.91 18.86 20.18
CA PRO A 142 -3.98 19.11 21.60
C PRO A 142 -3.11 18.05 22.28
N LYS A 143 -2.54 18.38 23.44
CA LYS A 143 -1.78 17.46 24.30
C LYS A 143 -2.68 16.34 24.88
N LEU A 144 -3.39 15.61 24.04
CA LEU A 144 -4.04 14.36 24.41
C LEU A 144 -3.06 13.21 24.17
N PRO A 145 -3.06 12.20 25.06
CA PRO A 145 -2.21 11.03 24.90
C PRO A 145 -2.57 10.33 23.59
N PRO A 146 -1.58 9.92 22.77
CA PRO A 146 -1.86 9.25 21.51
C PRO A 146 -2.58 7.93 21.78
N THR A 147 -3.86 7.86 21.43
CA THR A 147 -4.58 6.61 21.23
C THR A 147 -4.11 5.99 19.92
N GLN A 148 -2.92 5.39 19.96
CA GLN A 148 -2.43 4.27 19.15
C GLN A 148 -0.95 4.07 19.50
N SER A 149 -0.73 3.22 20.50
CA SER A 149 0.45 2.39 20.78
C SER A 149 1.81 2.88 20.23
N ALA A 150 2.32 4.02 20.71
CA ALA A 150 3.74 4.35 20.56
C ALA A 150 4.58 3.52 21.56
N MET A 151 5.55 2.78 21.02
CA MET A 151 6.37 1.76 21.71
C MET A 151 7.10 2.31 22.94
N VAL A 152 7.09 1.57 24.06
CA VAL A 152 7.94 1.82 25.22
C VAL A 152 9.31 1.19 24.94
N LEU A 153 10.35 1.98 24.72
CA LEU A 153 11.74 1.49 24.77
C LEU A 153 12.10 1.24 26.23
N GLN A 154 12.11 -0.03 26.67
CA GLN A 154 12.67 -0.42 27.97
C GLN A 154 14.19 -0.58 27.83
N VAL A 155 14.95 0.46 28.16
CA VAL A 155 16.40 0.32 28.36
C VAL A 155 16.64 -0.21 29.77
N ALA A 156 16.89 -1.52 29.88
CA ALA A 156 17.30 -2.14 31.13
C ALA A 156 18.80 -1.87 31.37
N SER A 157 19.13 -0.85 32.16
CA SER A 157 20.48 -0.69 32.70
C SER A 157 20.74 -1.82 33.71
N ARG A 158 21.56 -2.82 33.33
CA ARG A 158 22.05 -3.83 34.27
C ARG A 158 23.24 -3.26 35.05
N SER A 159 22.98 -2.33 35.97
CA SER A 159 23.90 -2.04 37.06
C SER A 159 23.42 -2.75 38.33
N GLY A 160 24.26 -3.64 38.85
CA GLY A 160 23.95 -4.51 39.99
C GLY A 160 23.75 -3.73 41.28
N GLY A 161 22.50 -3.42 41.61
CA GLY A 161 22.08 -2.87 42.90
C GLY A 161 20.56 -3.02 43.11
N PRO A 162 20.04 -3.00 44.36
CA PRO A 162 18.68 -3.46 44.69
C PRO A 162 17.54 -2.54 44.23
N ARG A 163 17.79 -1.56 43.37
CA ARG A 163 16.78 -0.67 42.79
C ARG A 163 17.18 -0.29 41.37
N SER A 164 16.77 -1.10 40.40
CA SER A 164 16.82 -0.72 38.98
C SER A 164 15.86 0.44 38.74
N SER A 165 16.37 1.66 38.55
CA SER A 165 15.58 2.76 38.04
C SER A 165 15.27 2.48 36.57
N VAL A 166 14.10 1.92 36.30
CA VAL A 166 13.57 1.81 34.94
C VAL A 166 13.25 3.22 34.47
N ASN A 167 14.11 3.81 33.64
CA ASN A 167 13.78 5.04 32.92
C ASN A 167 12.79 4.68 31.81
N VAL A 168 11.49 4.74 32.14
CA VAL A 168 10.41 4.68 31.16
C VAL A 168 10.36 6.04 30.47
N ILE A 169 11.08 6.17 29.35
CA ILE A 169 10.93 7.33 28.47
C ILE A 169 9.52 7.24 27.89
N HIS A 170 8.64 8.16 28.30
CA HIS A 170 7.30 8.24 27.76
C HIS A 170 7.39 8.70 26.31
N SER A 171 6.94 7.86 25.39
CA SER A 171 7.02 7.99 23.92
C SER A 171 6.17 9.13 23.33
N ALA A 172 5.74 10.08 24.16
CA ALA A 172 4.78 11.12 23.80
C ALA A 172 5.34 12.19 22.83
N ASN A 173 6.64 12.16 22.50
CA ASN A 173 7.25 13.16 21.63
C ASN A 173 8.35 12.62 20.70
N ILE A 174 8.47 11.29 20.53
CA ILE A 174 9.41 10.74 19.55
C ILE A 174 8.69 10.69 18.20
N GLN A 175 9.11 11.56 17.28
CA GLN A 175 8.62 11.48 15.91
C GLN A 175 9.05 10.16 15.27
N ARG A 176 8.14 9.58 14.49
CA ARG A 176 8.39 8.33 13.76
C ARG A 176 9.61 8.50 12.84
N PRO A 177 10.71 7.75 13.03
CA PRO A 177 11.92 7.90 12.21
C PRO A 177 11.64 7.71 10.72
N GLN A 178 10.65 6.88 10.40
CA GLN A 178 10.19 6.61 9.04
C GLN A 178 9.80 7.86 8.25
N LEU A 179 9.36 8.94 8.91
CA LEU A 179 8.95 10.19 8.27
C LEU A 179 10.13 10.99 7.70
N HIS A 180 11.35 10.68 8.15
CA HIS A 180 12.57 11.36 7.72
C HIS A 180 13.35 10.57 6.66
N PHE A 181 12.81 9.45 6.19
CA PHE A 181 13.45 8.67 5.13
C PHE A 181 13.28 9.40 3.79
N GLU A 182 14.36 9.47 3.01
CA GLU A 182 14.32 9.99 1.64
C GLU A 182 13.41 9.12 0.76
N ASP A 183 13.59 7.79 0.86
CA ASP A 183 12.72 6.81 0.24
C ASP A 183 11.45 6.64 1.08
N ARG A 184 10.29 6.88 0.46
CA ARG A 184 9.00 6.59 1.10
C ARG A 184 8.83 5.08 1.31
N ILE A 185 8.21 4.73 2.43
CA ILE A 185 7.89 3.34 2.72
C ILE A 185 6.73 2.88 1.82
N ASP A 186 7.00 1.86 0.99
CA ASP A 186 5.97 1.14 0.24
C ASP A 186 5.57 -0.12 1.02
N ASN A 187 4.32 -0.16 1.49
CA ASN A 187 3.72 -1.32 2.16
C ASN A 187 2.87 -2.17 1.20
N SER A 188 3.00 -1.97 -0.12
CA SER A 188 2.31 -2.79 -1.10
C SER A 188 2.81 -4.24 -1.04
N ASN A 189 1.90 -5.20 -1.23
CA ASN A 189 2.22 -6.63 -1.21
C ASN A 189 2.80 -7.09 -2.55
N ARG A 190 3.89 -6.44 -3.00
CA ARG A 190 4.63 -6.79 -4.22
C ARG A 190 5.85 -7.64 -3.85
N PRO A 191 6.32 -8.53 -4.74
CA PRO A 191 7.58 -9.23 -4.54
C PRO A 191 8.72 -8.24 -4.24
N PHE A 192 9.63 -8.64 -3.34
CA PHE A 192 10.75 -7.80 -2.94
C PHE A 192 11.64 -7.43 -4.14
N VAL A 193 11.91 -6.14 -4.29
CA VAL A 193 12.84 -5.60 -5.28
C VAL A 193 14.20 -5.38 -4.62
N ARG A 194 15.26 -5.89 -5.25
CA ARG A 194 16.64 -5.72 -4.80
C ARG A 194 17.00 -4.22 -4.74
N ARG A 195 17.44 -3.72 -3.57
CA ARG A 195 17.95 -2.34 -3.42
C ARG A 195 19.43 -2.17 -3.76
N ILE A 196 20.15 -3.26 -4.01
CA ILE A 196 21.59 -3.23 -4.33
C ILE A 196 21.83 -2.73 -5.76
N THR A 197 22.71 -1.72 -5.91
CA THR A 197 23.09 -1.13 -7.21
C THR A 197 24.47 -1.57 -7.68
N HIS A 198 25.36 -1.91 -6.75
CA HIS A 198 26.73 -2.34 -7.00
C HIS A 198 27.05 -3.59 -6.19
N LYS A 199 27.70 -4.58 -6.83
CA LYS A 199 27.98 -5.90 -6.25
C LYS A 199 29.50 -6.08 -6.03
N PRO A 200 30.05 -5.68 -4.86
CA PRO A 200 31.45 -5.95 -4.52
C PRO A 200 31.74 -7.46 -4.40
N ASN A 201 32.99 -7.87 -4.61
CA ASN A 201 33.43 -9.27 -4.53
C ASN A 201 32.62 -10.26 -5.41
N ALA A 202 32.09 -9.78 -6.54
CA ALA A 202 31.25 -10.57 -7.44
C ALA A 202 32.03 -11.70 -8.13
N LYS A 203 31.49 -12.93 -8.06
CA LYS A 203 31.88 -14.05 -8.93
C LYS A 203 30.97 -14.14 -10.15
N ARG A 204 29.72 -13.66 -10.03
CA ARG A 204 28.75 -13.50 -11.12
C ARG A 204 28.23 -12.07 -11.20
N PRO A 205 27.91 -11.56 -12.40
CA PRO A 205 27.29 -10.24 -12.58
C PRO A 205 26.04 -10.02 -11.70
N LEU A 206 25.67 -8.75 -11.46
CA LEU A 206 24.52 -8.41 -10.62
C LEU A 206 23.18 -8.87 -11.24
N ASP A 207 23.12 -8.88 -12.56
CA ASP A 207 21.98 -9.34 -13.36
C ASP A 207 21.93 -10.87 -13.51
N TYR A 208 22.86 -11.61 -12.91
CA TYR A 208 22.84 -13.07 -12.92
C TYR A 208 21.50 -13.62 -12.41
N GLY A 209 20.87 -14.46 -13.24
CA GLY A 209 19.58 -15.09 -12.95
C GLY A 209 18.38 -14.16 -13.08
N LEU A 210 18.54 -12.93 -13.57
CA LEU A 210 17.43 -12.04 -13.89
C LEU A 210 16.88 -12.32 -15.29
N PRO A 211 15.56 -12.18 -15.52
CA PRO A 211 14.97 -12.21 -16.85
C PRO A 211 15.71 -11.26 -17.79
N GLY A 212 16.16 -11.77 -18.93
CA GLY A 212 16.93 -11.02 -19.93
C GLY A 212 18.46 -11.16 -19.84
N SER A 213 19.02 -11.62 -18.71
CA SER A 213 20.47 -11.81 -18.55
C SER A 213 21.06 -12.85 -19.49
N ASP A 214 22.30 -12.61 -19.94
CA ASP A 214 23.03 -13.46 -20.90
C ASP A 214 23.27 -14.89 -20.43
N ASP A 215 23.21 -15.11 -19.13
CA ASP A 215 23.41 -16.40 -18.49
C ASP A 215 22.19 -17.34 -18.57
N ILE A 216 21.03 -16.89 -19.08
CA ILE A 216 19.82 -17.71 -19.23
C ILE A 216 19.82 -18.42 -20.58
N SER A 217 19.58 -19.75 -20.57
CA SER A 217 19.51 -20.52 -21.82
C SER A 217 18.42 -19.99 -22.76
N PRO A 218 18.58 -20.10 -24.10
CA PRO A 218 17.57 -19.65 -25.06
C PRO A 218 16.18 -20.24 -24.82
N GLU A 219 16.11 -21.49 -24.37
CA GLU A 219 14.86 -22.20 -24.05
C GLU A 219 14.17 -21.58 -22.82
N MET A 220 14.94 -21.25 -21.79
CA MET A 220 14.42 -20.61 -20.58
C MET A 220 14.00 -19.16 -20.85
N ARG A 221 14.70 -18.44 -21.74
CA ARG A 221 14.29 -17.10 -22.20
C ARG A 221 12.93 -17.13 -22.90
N SER A 222 12.73 -18.06 -23.84
CA SER A 222 11.44 -18.22 -24.53
C SER A 222 10.31 -18.61 -23.57
N HIS A 223 10.62 -19.41 -22.55
CA HIS A 223 9.65 -19.75 -21.50
C HIS A 223 9.24 -18.53 -20.67
N LEU A 224 10.19 -17.69 -20.24
CA LEU A 224 9.91 -16.44 -19.50
C LEU A 224 9.10 -15.44 -20.33
N GLU A 225 9.41 -15.33 -21.63
CA GLU A 225 8.66 -14.49 -22.56
C GLU A 225 7.20 -14.97 -22.70
N THR A 226 6.97 -16.28 -22.78
CA THR A 226 5.62 -16.88 -22.81
C THR A 226 4.83 -16.56 -21.54
N LEU A 227 5.51 -16.46 -20.39
CA LEU A 227 4.93 -16.06 -19.10
C LEU A 227 4.78 -14.54 -18.94
N ARG A 228 5.14 -13.74 -19.97
CA ARG A 228 5.20 -12.27 -19.94
C ARG A 228 6.09 -11.71 -18.83
N ILE A 229 7.14 -12.44 -18.47
CA ILE A 229 8.17 -12.01 -17.52
C ILE A 229 9.31 -11.43 -18.36
N SER A 230 9.14 -10.20 -18.82
CA SER A 230 10.11 -9.51 -19.69
C SER A 230 11.12 -8.67 -18.91
N ASP A 231 10.75 -8.25 -17.71
CA ASP A 231 11.60 -7.41 -16.86
C ASP A 231 11.41 -7.73 -15.37
N VAL A 232 12.28 -7.16 -14.55
CA VAL A 232 12.26 -7.31 -13.09
C VAL A 232 10.96 -6.76 -12.47
N ALA A 233 10.35 -5.75 -13.10
CA ALA A 233 9.16 -5.06 -12.60
C ALA A 233 7.85 -5.81 -12.88
N SER A 234 7.81 -6.62 -13.95
CA SER A 234 6.68 -7.46 -14.35
C SER A 234 6.70 -8.85 -13.70
N SER A 235 7.82 -9.23 -13.06
CA SER A 235 7.93 -10.49 -12.35
C SER A 235 6.98 -10.52 -11.15
N GLN A 236 5.96 -11.37 -11.23
CA GLN A 236 5.12 -11.73 -10.09
C GLN A 236 5.84 -12.65 -9.09
N TYR A 237 7.08 -13.04 -9.40
CA TYR A 237 7.89 -13.95 -8.60
C TYR A 237 9.04 -13.22 -7.89
N SER A 238 9.44 -13.78 -6.74
CA SER A 238 10.63 -13.32 -6.02
C SER A 238 11.87 -13.49 -6.87
N LEU A 239 12.69 -12.44 -6.94
CA LEU A 239 13.99 -12.48 -7.59
C LEU A 239 14.96 -13.37 -6.77
N PRO A 240 15.95 -14.00 -7.43
CA PRO A 240 16.97 -14.76 -6.70
C PRO A 240 17.79 -13.85 -5.78
N HIS A 241 18.49 -14.42 -4.80
CA HIS A 241 19.34 -13.63 -3.91
C HIS A 241 20.60 -13.15 -4.67
N PRO A 242 20.99 -11.85 -4.62
CA PRO A 242 22.09 -11.31 -5.42
C PRO A 242 23.44 -12.02 -5.22
N TYR A 243 23.71 -12.53 -4.02
CA TYR A 243 24.95 -13.25 -3.65
C TYR A 243 24.77 -14.77 -3.53
N GLU A 244 23.66 -15.33 -4.03
CA GLU A 244 23.40 -16.77 -3.90
C GLU A 244 24.58 -17.62 -4.42
N TYR A 245 25.06 -17.32 -5.63
CA TYR A 245 26.17 -18.04 -6.23
C TYR A 245 27.47 -17.87 -5.42
N GLU A 246 27.78 -16.65 -4.97
CA GLU A 246 28.96 -16.36 -4.17
C GLU A 246 28.96 -17.11 -2.84
N ILE A 247 27.82 -17.16 -2.16
CA ILE A 247 27.66 -17.85 -0.87
C ILE A 247 27.82 -19.36 -1.06
N GLN A 248 27.19 -19.93 -2.09
CA GLN A 248 27.28 -21.37 -2.37
C GLN A 248 28.68 -21.81 -2.81
N ASN A 249 29.43 -20.90 -3.43
CA ASN A 249 30.78 -21.16 -3.94
C ASN A 249 31.84 -20.38 -3.17
N ILE A 250 31.62 -20.10 -1.89
CA ILE A 250 32.55 -19.29 -1.09
C ILE A 250 33.84 -20.07 -0.80
N ASP A 251 34.98 -19.42 -1.02
CA ASP A 251 36.30 -19.96 -0.67
C ASP A 251 36.72 -19.38 0.69
N TYR A 252 36.49 -20.14 1.77
CA TYR A 252 36.84 -19.68 3.10
C TYR A 252 38.36 -19.55 3.28
N PRO A 253 38.85 -18.46 3.90
CA PRO A 253 40.27 -18.30 4.20
C PRO A 253 40.79 -19.45 5.07
N LYS A 254 41.98 -19.97 4.74
CA LYS A 254 42.59 -21.11 5.46
C LYS A 254 42.75 -20.89 6.96
N HIS A 255 42.90 -19.63 7.39
CA HIS A 255 43.08 -19.29 8.80
C HIS A 255 41.85 -19.58 9.66
N MET A 256 40.64 -19.58 9.08
CA MET A 256 39.39 -19.86 9.77
C MET A 256 39.31 -21.32 10.27
N PHE A 257 40.01 -22.23 9.61
CA PHE A 257 40.07 -23.65 9.98
C PHE A 257 41.32 -24.02 10.79
N ALA A 258 42.19 -23.06 11.07
CA ALA A 258 43.39 -23.28 11.87
C ALA A 258 43.06 -23.17 13.36
N ILE A 259 43.54 -24.11 14.17
CA ILE A 259 43.46 -23.99 15.63
C ILE A 259 44.29 -22.79 16.06
N ARG A 260 43.68 -21.87 16.81
CA ARG A 260 44.32 -20.69 17.38
C ARG A 260 43.91 -20.55 18.85
N PRO A 261 44.78 -20.00 19.72
CA PRO A 261 44.38 -19.67 21.08
C PRO A 261 43.23 -18.66 21.07
N GLU A 262 42.35 -18.73 22.07
CA GLU A 262 41.27 -17.77 22.22
C GLU A 262 41.82 -16.35 22.44
N GLN A 263 41.21 -15.37 21.76
CA GLN A 263 41.45 -13.97 22.01
C GLN A 263 40.34 -13.43 22.90
N LEU A 264 40.66 -13.18 24.16
CA LEU A 264 39.70 -12.58 25.10
C LEU A 264 39.47 -11.11 24.75
N TYR A 265 38.25 -10.65 25.02
CA TYR A 265 37.89 -9.25 24.87
C TYR A 265 38.72 -8.37 25.82
N ASP A 266 39.03 -7.16 25.37
CA ASP A 266 39.67 -6.15 26.21
C ASP A 266 38.67 -5.56 27.23
N THR A 267 39.20 -4.96 28.28
CA THR A 267 38.39 -4.23 29.27
C THR A 267 37.68 -3.03 28.64
N MET A 268 36.48 -2.69 29.13
CA MET A 268 35.67 -1.57 28.63
C MET A 268 36.43 -0.23 28.55
N ASP A 269 37.33 0.04 29.50
CA ASP A 269 38.15 1.27 29.50
C ASP A 269 39.09 1.38 28.29
N LYS A 270 39.46 0.25 27.69
CA LYS A 270 40.34 0.15 26.51
C LYS A 270 39.56 0.05 25.20
N THR A 271 38.27 -0.29 25.26
CA THR A 271 37.39 -0.44 24.10
C THR A 271 36.22 0.53 24.21
N PRO A 272 36.47 1.85 24.10
CA PRO A 272 35.39 2.82 24.10
C PRO A 272 34.46 2.56 22.92
N PHE A 273 33.17 2.67 23.17
CA PHE A 273 32.16 2.55 22.13
C PHE A 273 32.19 3.80 21.23
N THR A 274 32.15 3.58 19.91
CA THR A 274 32.14 4.64 18.90
C THR A 274 30.74 4.79 18.31
N TRP A 275 30.12 5.95 18.51
CA TRP A 275 28.82 6.26 17.92
C TRP A 275 28.95 6.78 16.48
N VAL A 276 28.35 6.06 15.53
CA VAL A 276 28.41 6.34 14.09
C VAL A 276 27.02 6.75 13.59
N ASP A 277 26.85 8.04 13.31
CA ASP A 277 25.59 8.66 12.88
C ASP A 277 25.73 9.63 11.70
N THR A 278 26.94 9.75 11.12
CA THR A 278 27.20 10.59 9.94
C THR A 278 27.91 9.78 8.84
N GLU A 279 27.82 10.27 7.60
CA GLU A 279 28.44 9.62 6.44
C GLU A 279 29.98 9.57 6.57
N GLU A 280 30.60 10.61 7.12
CA GLU A 280 32.06 10.66 7.32
C GLU A 280 32.52 9.56 8.29
N LYS A 281 31.82 9.41 9.41
CA LYS A 281 32.11 8.37 10.41
C LYS A 281 31.87 6.97 9.84
N LEU A 282 30.87 6.80 9.00
CA LEU A 282 30.61 5.52 8.32
C LEU A 282 31.76 5.16 7.36
N ASN A 283 32.28 6.14 6.61
CA ASN A 283 33.43 5.97 5.73
C ASN A 283 34.72 5.66 6.51
N GLU A 284 34.92 6.28 7.68
CA GLU A 284 36.03 5.94 8.58
C GLU A 284 35.91 4.52 9.12
N LEU A 285 34.72 4.10 9.55
CA LEU A 285 34.45 2.73 9.97
C LEU A 285 34.74 1.74 8.85
N ALA A 286 34.28 2.00 7.62
CA ALA A 286 34.53 1.13 6.48
C ALA A 286 36.03 0.89 6.24
N LYS A 287 36.87 1.94 6.32
CA LYS A 287 38.33 1.81 6.19
C LYS A 287 38.96 0.95 7.28
N ILE A 288 38.42 1.00 8.51
CA ILE A 288 38.88 0.14 9.60
C ILE A 288 38.48 -1.32 9.32
N LEU A 289 37.24 -1.53 8.86
CA LEU A 289 36.72 -2.87 8.57
C LEU A 289 37.44 -3.55 7.39
N ASP A 290 37.97 -2.78 6.43
CA ASP A 290 38.80 -3.31 5.33
C ASP A 290 40.13 -3.91 5.80
N GLY A 291 40.62 -3.49 6.97
CA GLY A 291 41.92 -3.91 7.52
C GLY A 291 41.88 -5.11 8.47
N VAL A 292 40.68 -5.58 8.84
CA VAL A 292 40.50 -6.67 9.81
C VAL A 292 40.14 -7.97 9.12
N ASN A 293 40.49 -9.09 9.77
CA ASN A 293 40.23 -10.43 9.23
C ASN A 293 38.86 -11.01 9.66
N GLU A 294 38.31 -10.51 10.76
CA GLU A 294 37.08 -11.01 11.37
C GLU A 294 36.36 -9.88 12.10
N ILE A 295 35.03 -9.91 12.04
CA ILE A 295 34.13 -8.92 12.66
C ILE A 295 32.91 -9.63 13.24
N ALA A 296 32.37 -9.08 14.31
CA ALA A 296 31.09 -9.49 14.88
C ALA A 296 30.04 -8.41 14.59
N ILE A 297 28.88 -8.82 14.08
CA ILE A 297 27.77 -7.93 13.69
C ILE A 297 26.51 -8.40 14.40
N ASP A 298 25.75 -7.46 14.94
CA ASP A 298 24.43 -7.68 15.53
C ASP A 298 23.49 -6.51 15.19
N LEU A 299 22.17 -6.71 15.26
CA LEU A 299 21.14 -5.74 14.87
C LEU A 299 19.95 -5.74 15.84
N GLU A 300 19.39 -4.55 16.08
CA GLU A 300 18.15 -4.37 16.85
C GLU A 300 16.99 -4.05 15.90
N VAL A 301 15.84 -4.70 16.07
CA VAL A 301 14.67 -4.52 15.19
C VAL A 301 13.47 -3.97 15.98
N GLY A 302 12.95 -2.83 15.54
CA GLY A 302 11.71 -2.26 16.06
C GLY A 302 10.50 -2.68 15.22
N ASN A 303 9.69 -3.62 15.71
CA ASN A 303 8.42 -3.98 15.09
C ASN A 303 7.29 -3.09 15.64
N SER A 304 6.81 -2.15 14.83
CA SER A 304 5.54 -1.47 15.05
C SER A 304 4.42 -2.29 14.39
N GLY A 305 3.70 -3.07 15.18
CA GLY A 305 2.47 -3.75 14.77
C GLY A 305 1.27 -2.83 14.72
#